data_AF-A0A355AU84-F1
#
_entry.id   AF-A0A355AU84-F1
#
_cell.length_a   1.000
_cell.length_b   1.000
_cell.length_c   1.000
_cell.angle_alpha   90.00
_cell.angle_beta   90.00
_cell.angle_gamma   90.00
#
_symmetry.space_group_name_H-M   'P 1'
#
loop_
_entity.id
_entity.type
_entity.pdbx_description
1 polymer ?
#
loop_
_entity_poly.entity_id
_entity_poly.type
_entity_poly.pdbx_seq_one_letter_code
_entity_poly.pdbx_strand_id
1 'polypeptide(L)' 'MNISPSATSPAITGLDDNDLVFRVCPSDAYQGVTIAKLARSMGYSKLATTYANDDYNAGLHDV' A
#
# COMPACT_ATOMS: atom_id res chain seq x y z
N MET A 1 10.37 -19.74 6.84
CA MET A 1 10.02 -18.43 7.41
C MET A 1 10.83 -17.38 6.66
N ASN A 2 10.16 -16.47 5.96
CA ASN A 2 10.77 -15.37 5.22
C ASN A 2 10.33 -14.03 5.83
N ILE A 3 11.26 -13.10 5.99
CA ILE A 3 10.97 -11.75 6.47
C ILE A 3 11.47 -10.77 5.42
N SER A 4 10.55 -10.05 4.78
CA SER A 4 10.89 -9.08 3.73
C SER A 4 10.97 -7.65 4.28
N PRO A 5 12.08 -6.93 4.03
CA PRO A 5 12.19 -5.51 4.38
C PRO A 5 11.59 -4.58 3.32
N SER A 6 11.21 -5.07 2.14
CA SER A 6 10.87 -4.25 0.97
C SER A 6 9.55 -4.61 0.28
N ALA A 7 8.88 -5.67 0.70
CA ALA A 7 7.65 -6.12 0.04
C ALA A 7 6.42 -5.36 0.55
N THR A 8 6.02 -4.32 -0.18
CA THR A 8 4.97 -3.36 0.18
C THR A 8 3.59 -3.70 -0.40
N SER A 9 3.50 -4.64 -1.35
CA SER A 9 2.22 -5.02 -1.97
C SER A 9 1.16 -5.41 -0.94
N PRO A 10 -0.09 -4.93 -1.04
CA PRO A 10 -1.16 -5.30 -0.11
C PRO A 10 -1.49 -6.79 -0.10
N ALA A 11 -1.25 -7.49 -1.22
CA ALA A 11 -1.53 -8.93 -1.37
C ALA A 11 -0.84 -9.79 -0.29
N ILE A 12 0.28 -9.31 0.27
CA ILE A 12 1.04 -10.00 1.32
C ILE A 12 0.24 -10.16 2.62
N THR A 13 -0.71 -9.26 2.91
CA THR A 13 -1.53 -9.38 4.13
C THR A 13 -2.52 -10.55 4.06
N GLY A 14 -2.91 -11.00 2.87
CA GLY A 14 -3.87 -12.09 2.66
C GLY A 14 -3.25 -13.34 2.04
N LEU A 15 -1.92 -13.50 2.10
CA LEU A 15 -1.25 -14.65 1.51
C LEU A 15 -1.64 -15.94 2.25
N ASP A 16 -1.97 -17.00 1.50
CA ASP A 16 -2.08 -18.35 2.06
C ASP A 16 -0.68 -18.99 2.10
N ASP A 17 0.07 -18.69 3.15
CA ASP A 17 1.49 -18.99 3.29
C ASP A 17 1.85 -19.81 4.53
N ASN A 18 0.83 -20.32 5.24
CA ASN A 18 0.96 -20.98 6.55
C ASN A 18 1.64 -20.10 7.62
N ASP A 19 1.40 -18.79 7.61
CA ASP A 19 2.01 -17.82 8.54
C ASP A 19 3.56 -17.82 8.48
N LEU A 20 4.12 -18.06 7.29
CA LEU A 20 5.57 -18.17 7.10
C LEU A 20 6.20 -16.93 6.46
N VAL A 21 5.43 -15.97 5.93
CA VAL A 21 5.92 -14.73 5.33
C VAL A 21 5.52 -13.53 6.19
N PHE A 22 6.52 -12.75 6.57
CA PHE A 22 6.34 -11.51 7.32
C PHE A 22 6.97 -10.33 6.57
N ARG A 23 6.53 -9.11 6.87
CA ARG A 23 7.13 -7.87 6.33
C ARG A 23 7.40 -6.86 7.43
N VAL A 24 8.47 -6.09 7.26
CA VAL A 24 8.84 -4.97 8.14
C VAL A 24 8.38 -3.62 7.57
N CYS A 25 8.26 -3.53 6.24
CA CYS A 25 7.79 -2.32 5.56
C CYS A 25 6.25 -2.19 5.57
N PRO A 26 5.72 -0.95 5.63
CA PRO A 26 4.28 -0.71 5.55
C PRO A 26 3.71 -1.06 4.17
N SER A 27 2.41 -1.42 4.14
CA SER A 27 1.66 -1.69 2.91
C SER A 27 1.47 -0.45 2.04
N ASP A 28 1.44 -0.59 0.72
CA ASP A 28 1.13 0.51 -0.20
C ASP A 28 -0.28 1.09 0.04
N ALA A 29 -1.23 0.25 0.49
CA ALA A 29 -2.55 0.71 0.92
C ALA A 29 -2.48 1.73 2.08
N TYR A 30 -1.48 1.63 2.95
CA TYR A 30 -1.28 2.59 4.05
C TYR A 30 -0.64 3.90 3.56
N GLN A 31 0.20 3.83 2.52
CA GLN A 31 0.83 5.01 1.92
C GLN A 31 -0.21 5.94 1.30
N GLY A 32 -1.19 5.40 0.55
CA GLY A 32 -2.26 6.19 -0.08
C GLY A 32 -3.07 7.03 0.92
N VAL A 33 -3.50 6.41 2.03
CA VAL A 33 -4.24 7.09 3.11
C VAL A 33 -3.39 8.19 3.76
N THR A 34 -2.09 7.96 3.93
CA THR A 34 -1.17 8.93 4.53
C THR A 34 -0.97 10.15 3.64
N ILE A 35 -0.81 9.95 2.32
CA ILE A 35 -0.71 11.03 1.34
C ILE A 35 -2.01 11.84 1.29
N ALA A 36 -3.18 11.19 1.32
CA ALA A 36 -4.46 11.88 1.37
C ALA A 36 -4.63 12.76 2.62
N LYS A 37 -4.20 12.25 3.79
CA LYS A 37 -4.19 13.03 5.04
C LYS A 37 -3.25 14.24 4.96
N LEU A 38 -2.06 14.07 4.38
CA LEU A 38 -1.10 15.15 4.19
C LEU A 38 -1.67 16.23 3.25
N ALA A 39 -2.19 15.84 2.10
CA ALA A 39 -2.76 16.78 1.14
C ALA A 39 -3.93 17.58 1.74
N ARG A 40 -4.77 16.92 2.54
CA ARG A 40 -5.85 17.58 3.28
C ARG A 40 -5.33 18.55 4.35
N SER A 41 -4.23 18.23 5.03
CA SER A 41 -3.56 19.14 5.98
C SER A 41 -2.97 20.38 5.29
N MET A 42 -2.61 20.26 4.01
CA MET A 42 -2.11 21.36 3.18
C MET A 42 -3.23 22.17 2.53
N GLY A 43 -4.51 21.85 2.80
CA GLY A 43 -5.67 22.57 2.27
C GLY A 43 -6.15 22.10 0.89
N TYR A 44 -5.60 21.01 0.34
CA TYR A 44 -6.06 20.43 -0.91
C TYR A 44 -7.33 19.59 -0.69
N SER A 45 -8.37 19.85 -1.48
CA SER A 45 -9.67 19.15 -1.40
C SER A 45 -9.99 18.28 -2.62
N LYS A 46 -9.20 18.41 -3.70
CA LYS A 46 -9.36 17.64 -4.94
C LYS A 46 -8.00 17.15 -5.42
N LEU A 47 -7.86 15.83 -5.53
CA LEU A 47 -6.64 15.14 -5.93
C LEU A 47 -7.00 14.13 -7.04
N ALA A 48 -6.05 13.84 -7.91
CA ALA A 48 -6.15 12.77 -8.90
C ALA A 48 -5.02 11.77 -8.64
N THR A 49 -5.34 10.49 -8.59
CA THR A 49 -4.36 9.42 -8.42
C THR A 49 -4.09 8.79 -9.77
N THR A 50 -2.82 8.70 -10.15
CA THR A 50 -2.38 7.93 -11.30
C THR A 50 -1.61 6.70 -10.80
N TYR A 51 -1.99 5.52 -11.27
CA TYR A 51 -1.34 4.25 -10.91
C TYR A 51 -0.97 3.51 -12.20
N ALA A 52 0.11 2.73 -12.18
CA ALA A 52 0.41 1.83 -13.29
C ALA A 52 -0.51 0.61 -13.20
N ASN A 53 -0.96 0.04 -14.32
CA ASN A 53 -1.87 -1.11 -14.30
C ASN A 53 -1.10 -2.43 -14.10
N ASP A 54 -0.57 -2.62 -12.89
CA ASP A 54 0.10 -3.84 -12.47
C ASP A 54 -0.35 -4.27 -11.05
N ASP A 55 -0.10 -5.54 -10.70
CA ASP A 55 -0.55 -6.18 -9.45
C ASP A 55 0.03 -5.52 -8.18
N TYR A 56 1.06 -4.68 -8.34
CA TYR A 56 1.64 -3.89 -7.25
C TYR A 56 0.82 -2.62 -6.99
N ASN A 57 0.34 -1.99 -8.05
CA ASN A 57 -0.34 -0.69 -8.02
C ASN A 57 -1.87 -0.78 -7.86
N ALA A 58 -2.48 -1.96 -8.04
CA ALA A 58 -3.92 -2.17 -7.77
C ALA A 58 -4.32 -1.76 -6.34
N GLY A 59 -3.39 -1.88 -5.39
CA GLY A 59 -3.55 -1.45 -4.00
C GLY A 59 -3.78 0.05 -3.78
N LEU A 60 -3.37 0.89 -4.72
CA LEU A 60 -3.59 2.35 -4.68
C LEU A 60 -4.97 2.75 -5.22
N HIS A 61 -5.67 1.86 -5.93
CA HIS A 61 -6.98 2.15 -6.52
C HIS A 61 -8.13 1.97 -5.52
N ASP A 62 -8.02 1.01 -4.61
CA ASP A 62 -9.12 0.62 -3.70
C ASP A 62 -9.16 1.38 -2.37
N VAL A 63 -8.48 2.54 -2.29
CA VAL A 63 -8.47 3.46 -1.13
C VAL A 63 -9.39 4.66 -1.31
#